data_AF-A0A1E1LMQ9-F1
#
_entry.id   AF-A0A1E1LMQ9-F1
#
_cell.length_a   1.000
_cell.length_b   1.000
_cell.length_c   1.000
_cell.angle_alpha   90.00
_cell.angle_beta   90.00
_cell.angle_gamma   90.00
#
_symmetry.space_group_name_H-M   'P 1'
#
loop_
_entity.id
_entity.type
_entity.pdbx_description
1 polymer ?
#
loop_
_entity_poly.entity_id
_entity_poly.type
_entity_poly.pdbx_seq_one_letter_code
_entity_poly.pdbx_strand_id
1 'polypeptide(L)'
;MVVDFILSSTFEEIDLDENPCIVPSCGHILTLESMDGHMSMSDFYSTNGEGSIVDLKNSAEPFSASGMKSCPTCRGPLRNLNRYSRIVRRALIDEATKKFIVWANMEFIPLVTKMQAIEAELREAARCSLTASDKISLEPPLSGSLQLKGSRDHQISQIGTLTRKDNRYKRIIGLRRQINKFLQQVNEKEQPFGRIYDLVQDARRHRGINIDLHSKVDVLQVRNRLLATALLIRCDYTILLTFLNDRKGETSASSSRIQVDLSINRKECENLMVESESRTQPGNYVEGLLYWARFLALERSLAEPGSELTQLLDKAREYLQLAHEICDEYPGQTAGMGNEVEEVEKMLRDSTFYMPVSNEEKAAVYAAMAHDFRGTGHWYYCENGHPFTIGECGMPMETSQCPQCGSPVGGHDHRAIGGVRPATDLERQFGGVRI
;
A
#
# COMPACT_ATOMS: atom_id res chain seq x y z
N MET A 1 -48.09 -18.94 -1.77
CA MET A 1 -46.66 -18.57 -1.66
C MET A 1 -46.54 -17.62 -0.48
N VAL A 2 -45.71 -17.92 0.52
CA VAL A 2 -45.46 -16.98 1.63
C VAL A 2 -44.61 -15.84 1.09
N VAL A 3 -45.11 -14.61 1.22
CA VAL A 3 -44.44 -13.41 0.71
C VAL A 3 -44.19 -12.38 1.81
N ASP A 4 -44.85 -12.50 2.96
CA ASP A 4 -44.50 -11.78 4.18
C ASP A 4 -43.83 -12.72 5.18
N PHE A 5 -42.64 -12.35 5.65
CA PHE A 5 -41.88 -13.11 6.64
C PHE A 5 -42.09 -12.60 8.07
N ILE A 6 -42.78 -11.47 8.25
CA ILE A 6 -43.10 -10.94 9.58
C ILE A 6 -44.35 -11.64 10.11
N LEU A 7 -45.46 -11.59 9.36
CA LEU A 7 -46.72 -12.22 9.74
C LEU A 7 -46.90 -13.63 9.15
N SER A 8 -45.93 -14.10 8.35
CA SER A 8 -45.98 -15.39 7.64
C SER A 8 -47.17 -15.52 6.68
N SER A 9 -47.66 -14.38 6.15
CA SER A 9 -48.82 -14.32 5.26
C SER A 9 -48.51 -14.69 3.82
N THR A 10 -49.50 -15.27 3.15
CA THR A 10 -49.42 -15.60 1.73
C THR A 10 -49.80 -14.42 0.84
N PHE A 11 -49.42 -14.46 -0.44
CA PHE A 11 -49.75 -13.39 -1.39
C PHE A 11 -51.26 -13.13 -1.52
N GLU A 12 -52.12 -14.15 -1.33
CA GLU A 12 -53.57 -14.00 -1.41
C GLU A 12 -54.17 -13.27 -0.21
N GLU A 13 -53.45 -13.25 0.92
CA GLU A 13 -53.89 -12.67 2.19
C GLU A 13 -53.47 -11.21 2.34
N ILE A 14 -52.69 -10.67 1.40
CA ILE A 14 -52.10 -9.34 1.49
C ILE A 14 -52.90 -8.34 0.66
N ASP A 15 -53.34 -7.28 1.32
CA ASP A 15 -53.82 -6.09 0.65
C ASP A 15 -52.62 -5.29 0.10
N LEU A 16 -52.56 -5.14 -1.22
CA LEU A 16 -51.48 -4.44 -1.92
C LEU A 16 -51.55 -2.92 -1.74
N ASP A 17 -52.72 -2.38 -1.40
CA ASP A 17 -52.88 -0.95 -1.12
C ASP A 17 -52.34 -0.59 0.27
N GLU A 18 -52.41 -1.52 1.23
CA GLU A 18 -51.88 -1.34 2.58
C GLU A 18 -50.41 -1.79 2.73
N ASN A 19 -50.04 -2.97 2.18
CA ASN A 19 -48.67 -3.49 2.25
C ASN A 19 -48.18 -3.92 0.85
N PRO A 20 -47.64 -2.97 0.06
CA PRO A 20 -47.23 -3.26 -1.31
C PRO A 20 -46.11 -4.29 -1.37
N CYS A 21 -46.06 -5.06 -2.46
CA CYS A 21 -45.01 -6.04 -2.70
C CYS A 21 -43.90 -5.52 -3.62
N ILE A 22 -42.69 -6.03 -3.43
CA ILE A 22 -41.54 -5.81 -4.30
C ILE A 22 -41.08 -7.13 -4.91
N VAL A 23 -40.73 -7.09 -6.20
CA VAL A 23 -40.32 -8.28 -6.97
C VAL A 23 -38.89 -8.07 -7.47
N PRO A 24 -37.89 -8.73 -6.87
CA PRO A 24 -36.52 -8.71 -7.37
C PRO A 24 -36.42 -9.44 -8.71
N SER A 25 -35.28 -9.30 -9.40
CA SER A 25 -35.03 -9.94 -10.70
C SER A 25 -35.06 -11.48 -10.66
N CYS A 26 -35.00 -12.09 -9.48
CA CYS A 26 -35.17 -13.53 -9.30
C CYS A 26 -36.64 -13.99 -9.30
N GLY A 27 -37.61 -13.07 -9.36
CA GLY A 27 -39.05 -13.36 -9.45
C GLY A 27 -39.74 -13.68 -8.13
N HIS A 28 -39.03 -13.72 -7.00
CA HIS A 28 -39.64 -14.00 -5.70
C HIS A 28 -40.37 -12.77 -5.16
N ILE A 29 -41.68 -12.89 -4.94
CA ILE A 29 -42.51 -11.80 -4.43
C ILE A 29 -42.31 -11.68 -2.91
N LEU A 30 -42.08 -10.46 -2.43
CA LEU A 30 -41.85 -10.14 -1.03
C LEU A 30 -42.64 -8.90 -0.65
N THR A 31 -43.20 -8.82 0.55
CA THR A 31 -43.76 -7.54 1.06
C THR A 31 -42.65 -6.51 1.20
N LEU A 32 -42.99 -5.24 0.99
CA LEU A 32 -42.05 -4.13 1.11
C LEU A 32 -41.54 -4.03 2.55
N GLU A 33 -42.38 -4.29 3.55
CA GLU A 33 -42.00 -4.29 4.95
C GLU A 33 -40.97 -5.39 5.29
N SER A 34 -41.23 -6.64 4.87
CA SER A 34 -40.27 -7.74 5.03
C SER A 34 -38.94 -7.45 4.34
N MET A 35 -39.00 -6.86 3.14
CA MET A 35 -37.80 -6.55 2.38
C MET A 35 -37.02 -5.38 2.99
N ASP A 36 -37.69 -4.34 3.47
CA ASP A 36 -37.08 -3.20 4.16
C ASP A 36 -36.39 -3.63 5.45
N GLY A 37 -37.01 -4.54 6.21
CA GLY A 37 -36.40 -5.18 7.38
C GLY A 37 -35.15 -6.00 7.03
N HIS A 38 -35.23 -6.85 6.00
CA HIS A 38 -34.09 -7.65 5.52
C HIS A 38 -32.92 -6.79 5.04
N MET A 39 -33.23 -5.67 4.38
CA MET A 39 -32.25 -4.70 3.91
C MET A 39 -31.78 -3.73 5.00
N SER A 40 -32.32 -3.85 6.23
CA SER A 40 -31.95 -3.03 7.39
C SER A 40 -32.09 -1.52 7.10
N MET A 41 -33.18 -1.12 6.43
CA MET A 41 -33.43 0.26 5.99
C MET A 41 -33.32 1.29 7.12
N SER A 42 -33.74 0.91 8.33
CA SER A 42 -33.68 1.74 9.54
C SER A 42 -32.27 2.21 9.91
N ASP A 43 -31.23 1.49 9.50
CA ASP A 43 -29.84 1.79 9.87
C ASP A 43 -29.26 2.92 8.99
N PHE A 44 -29.85 3.13 7.81
CA PHE A 44 -29.38 4.06 6.79
C PHE A 44 -30.30 5.28 6.61
N TYR A 45 -31.56 5.16 7.02
CA TYR A 45 -32.58 6.18 6.81
C TYR A 45 -33.31 6.52 8.11
N SER A 46 -33.71 7.78 8.22
CA SER A 46 -34.63 8.27 9.24
C SER A 46 -36.03 8.30 8.66
N THR A 47 -36.99 7.67 9.34
CA THR A 47 -38.40 7.64 8.96
C THR A 47 -39.22 8.61 9.83
N ASN A 48 -40.27 9.20 9.27
CA ASN A 48 -41.26 9.96 10.04
C ASN A 48 -42.25 9.01 10.75
N GLY A 49 -43.16 9.57 11.55
CA GLY A 49 -44.23 8.82 12.22
C GLY A 49 -45.22 8.12 11.28
N GLU A 50 -45.17 8.42 9.98
CA GLU A 50 -45.98 7.79 8.92
C GLU A 50 -45.19 6.73 8.12
N GLY A 51 -43.96 6.39 8.55
CA GLY A 51 -43.13 5.37 7.91
C GLY A 51 -42.41 5.80 6.62
N SER A 52 -42.57 7.05 6.19
CA SER A 52 -41.88 7.61 5.02
C SER A 52 -40.44 8.03 5.36
N ILE A 53 -39.52 7.79 4.42
CA ILE A 53 -38.10 8.16 4.54
C ILE A 53 -37.96 9.67 4.39
N VAL A 54 -37.40 10.32 5.42
CA VAL A 54 -37.27 11.79 5.50
C VAL A 54 -35.82 12.25 5.30
N ASP A 55 -34.87 11.50 5.85
CA ASP A 55 -33.47 11.88 5.82
C ASP A 55 -32.53 10.66 5.83
N LEU A 56 -31.27 10.89 5.50
CA LEU A 56 -30.19 9.93 5.58
C LEU A 56 -29.56 9.96 6.97
N LYS A 57 -29.43 8.80 7.60
CA LYS A 57 -28.52 8.65 8.72
C LYS A 57 -27.12 8.61 8.10
N ASN A 58 -26.34 9.68 8.25
CA ASN A 58 -25.00 9.83 7.65
C ASN A 58 -23.93 8.88 8.26
N SER A 59 -24.29 7.63 8.55
CA SER A 59 -23.41 6.54 8.99
C SER A 59 -22.57 5.94 7.85
N ALA A 60 -22.26 6.74 6.81
CA ALA A 60 -21.48 6.34 5.64
C ALA A 60 -19.98 6.18 5.99
N GLU A 61 -19.70 5.40 7.02
CA GLU A 61 -18.39 4.95 7.44
C GLU A 61 -17.93 3.81 6.52
N PRO A 62 -16.66 3.79 6.09
CA PRO A 62 -16.05 2.68 5.37
C PRO A 62 -16.38 1.35 6.00
N PHE A 63 -16.76 0.36 5.17
CA PHE A 63 -16.95 -1.02 5.64
C PHE A 63 -18.05 -1.23 6.71
N SER A 64 -18.96 -0.27 6.90
CA SER A 64 -20.09 -0.36 7.84
C SER A 64 -21.21 -1.28 7.35
N ALA A 65 -21.21 -1.68 6.08
CA ALA A 65 -22.22 -2.59 5.53
C ALA A 65 -22.06 -4.01 6.09
N SER A 66 -23.15 -4.60 6.58
CA SER A 66 -23.24 -5.97 7.12
C SER A 66 -23.08 -7.10 6.07
N GLY A 67 -22.41 -6.80 4.96
CA GLY A 67 -22.24 -7.68 3.80
C GLY A 67 -23.31 -7.50 2.72
N MET A 68 -23.08 -8.14 1.57
CA MET A 68 -24.01 -8.08 0.45
C MET A 68 -25.27 -8.89 0.75
N LYS A 69 -26.39 -8.21 0.98
CA LYS A 69 -27.70 -8.84 1.14
C LYS A 69 -28.13 -9.51 -0.17
N SER A 70 -28.71 -10.70 -0.06
CA SER A 70 -29.24 -11.50 -1.17
C SER A 70 -30.71 -11.80 -0.96
N CYS A 71 -31.42 -12.23 -2.00
CA CYS A 71 -32.82 -12.61 -1.89
C CYS A 71 -33.01 -13.66 -0.77
N PRO A 72 -33.91 -13.44 0.20
CA PRO A 72 -34.11 -14.40 1.30
C PRO A 72 -34.51 -15.80 0.81
N THR A 73 -35.24 -15.88 -0.30
CA THR A 73 -35.78 -17.14 -0.82
C THR A 73 -34.75 -17.94 -1.61
N CYS A 74 -34.05 -17.31 -2.56
CA CYS A 74 -33.14 -18.03 -3.48
C CYS A 74 -31.68 -17.63 -3.39
N ARG A 75 -31.33 -16.67 -2.53
CA ARG A 75 -29.99 -16.06 -2.42
C ARG A 75 -29.50 -15.39 -3.71
N GLY A 76 -30.41 -15.09 -4.65
CA GLY A 76 -30.13 -14.33 -5.86
C GLY A 76 -29.74 -12.87 -5.57
N PRO A 77 -29.08 -12.18 -6.53
CA PRO A 77 -28.60 -10.81 -6.35
C PRO A 77 -29.73 -9.78 -6.30
N LEU A 78 -29.60 -8.80 -5.41
CA LEU A 78 -30.57 -7.70 -5.21
C LEU A 78 -30.11 -6.37 -5.83
N ARG A 79 -29.21 -6.42 -6.82
CA ARG A 79 -28.48 -5.25 -7.35
C ARG A 79 -29.33 -4.26 -8.16
N ASN A 80 -30.46 -4.73 -8.69
CA ASN A 80 -31.26 -3.96 -9.65
C ASN A 80 -32.46 -3.26 -9.00
N LEU A 81 -32.55 -3.27 -7.67
CA LEU A 81 -33.64 -2.62 -6.94
C LEU A 81 -33.26 -1.17 -6.62
N ASN A 82 -33.99 -0.22 -7.22
CA ASN A 82 -33.72 1.21 -7.04
C ASN A 82 -33.87 1.67 -5.59
N ARG A 83 -34.90 1.18 -4.87
CA ARG A 83 -35.15 1.49 -3.46
C ARG A 83 -33.92 1.21 -2.57
N TYR A 84 -33.24 0.09 -2.80
CA TYR A 84 -32.09 -0.35 -2.02
C TYR A 84 -30.75 -0.01 -2.65
N SER A 85 -30.73 0.79 -3.72
CA SER A 85 -29.51 1.05 -4.50
C SER A 85 -28.39 1.66 -3.66
N ARG A 86 -28.68 2.53 -2.68
CA ARG A 86 -27.65 3.09 -1.79
C ARG A 86 -26.95 1.99 -0.98
N ILE A 87 -27.74 1.11 -0.35
CA ILE A 87 -27.24 0.03 0.52
C ILE A 87 -26.43 -0.96 -0.32
N VAL A 88 -26.98 -1.40 -1.45
CA VAL A 88 -26.32 -2.38 -2.31
C VAL A 88 -25.08 -1.80 -2.99
N ARG A 89 -25.13 -0.56 -3.50
CA ARG A 89 -23.96 0.09 -4.11
C ARG A 89 -22.88 0.34 -3.06
N ARG A 90 -23.22 0.73 -1.83
CA ARG A 90 -22.23 0.87 -0.76
C ARG A 90 -21.54 -0.46 -0.46
N ALA A 91 -22.31 -1.52 -0.25
CA ALA A 91 -21.76 -2.86 -0.03
C ALA A 91 -20.87 -3.33 -1.20
N LEU A 92 -21.24 -3.02 -2.45
CA LEU A 92 -20.42 -3.32 -3.63
C LEU A 92 -19.06 -2.62 -3.61
N ILE A 93 -19.01 -1.34 -3.21
CA ILE A 93 -17.76 -0.57 -3.15
C ILE A 93 -16.90 -1.05 -1.99
N ASP A 94 -17.49 -1.34 -0.83
CA ASP A 94 -16.77 -1.89 0.32
C ASP A 94 -16.16 -3.26 -0.04
N GLU A 95 -16.92 -4.15 -0.69
CA GLU A 95 -16.42 -5.44 -1.19
C GLU A 95 -15.31 -5.28 -2.23
N ALA A 96 -15.45 -4.35 -3.18
CA ALA A 96 -14.40 -4.06 -4.16
C ALA A 96 -13.13 -3.54 -3.49
N THR A 97 -13.27 -2.71 -2.44
CA THR A 97 -12.16 -2.15 -1.68
C THR A 97 -11.45 -3.23 -0.87
N LYS A 98 -12.19 -4.11 -0.18
CA LYS A 98 -11.60 -5.27 0.50
C LYS A 98 -10.78 -6.13 -0.47
N LYS A 99 -11.35 -6.47 -1.64
CA LYS A 99 -10.65 -7.25 -2.67
C LYS A 99 -9.40 -6.56 -3.18
N PHE A 100 -9.46 -5.24 -3.37
CA PHE A 100 -8.30 -4.44 -3.75
C PHE A 100 -7.21 -4.48 -2.68
N ILE A 101 -7.54 -4.38 -1.40
CA ILE A 101 -6.56 -4.45 -0.29
C ILE A 101 -5.85 -5.81 -0.29
N VAL A 102 -6.62 -6.89 -0.38
CA VAL A 102 -6.08 -8.26 -0.40
C VAL A 102 -5.14 -8.42 -1.60
N TRP A 103 -5.62 -8.09 -2.81
CA TRP A 103 -4.83 -8.14 -4.03
C TRP A 103 -3.54 -7.32 -3.94
N ALA A 104 -3.62 -6.07 -3.47
CA ALA A 104 -2.47 -5.18 -3.40
C ALA A 104 -1.38 -5.68 -2.43
N ASN A 105 -1.77 -6.24 -1.27
CA ASN A 105 -0.79 -6.87 -0.38
C ASN A 105 -0.16 -8.11 -1.02
N MET A 106 -0.95 -8.96 -1.67
CA MET A 106 -0.46 -10.18 -2.33
C MET A 106 0.52 -9.89 -3.47
N GLU A 107 0.28 -8.85 -4.27
CA GLU A 107 1.17 -8.45 -5.36
C GLU A 107 2.44 -7.73 -4.86
N PHE A 108 2.37 -7.01 -3.74
CA PHE A 108 3.51 -6.31 -3.19
C PHE A 108 4.60 -7.26 -2.65
N ILE A 109 4.18 -8.36 -2.01
CA ILE A 109 5.09 -9.32 -1.36
C ILE A 109 6.15 -9.88 -2.34
N PRO A 110 5.80 -10.43 -3.52
CA PRO A 110 6.79 -10.89 -4.50
C PRO A 110 7.78 -9.82 -4.96
N LEU A 111 7.37 -8.55 -5.01
CA LEU A 111 8.26 -7.45 -5.40
C LEU A 111 9.34 -7.23 -4.35
N VAL A 112 8.97 -7.23 -3.07
CA VAL A 112 9.93 -7.10 -1.96
C VAL A 112 10.86 -8.31 -1.88
N THR A 113 10.33 -9.53 -1.99
CA THR A 113 11.17 -10.74 -1.97
C THR A 113 12.19 -10.75 -3.10
N LYS A 114 11.79 -10.34 -4.31
CA LYS A 114 12.71 -10.17 -5.44
C LYS A 114 13.76 -9.08 -5.16
N MET A 115 13.38 -7.98 -4.54
CA MET A 115 14.30 -6.90 -4.18
C MET A 115 15.37 -7.41 -3.20
N GLN A 116 14.96 -8.09 -2.13
CA GLN A 116 15.86 -8.67 -1.14
C GLN A 116 16.83 -9.68 -1.77
N ALA A 117 16.33 -10.56 -2.64
CA ALA A 117 17.16 -11.53 -3.34
C ALA A 117 18.21 -10.84 -4.23
N ILE A 118 17.81 -9.79 -4.97
CA ILE A 118 18.74 -9.02 -5.81
C ILE A 118 19.80 -8.33 -4.96
N GLU A 119 19.44 -7.69 -3.84
CA GLU A 119 20.42 -7.04 -2.95
C GLU A 119 21.39 -8.04 -2.34
N ALA A 120 20.91 -9.22 -1.94
CA ALA A 120 21.75 -10.30 -1.42
C ALA A 120 22.78 -10.76 -2.46
N GLU A 121 22.33 -11.04 -3.68
CA GLU A 121 23.22 -11.42 -4.79
C GLU A 121 24.25 -10.33 -5.12
N LEU A 122 23.84 -9.06 -5.16
CA LEU A 122 24.76 -7.94 -5.42
C LEU A 122 25.78 -7.77 -4.30
N ARG A 123 25.39 -8.01 -3.04
CA ARG A 123 26.29 -7.99 -1.88
C ARG A 123 27.31 -9.13 -1.94
N GLU A 124 26.88 -10.35 -2.28
CA GLU A 124 27.80 -11.46 -2.48
C GLU A 124 28.77 -11.21 -3.64
N ALA A 125 28.28 -10.70 -4.76
CA ALA A 125 29.13 -10.35 -5.90
C ALA A 125 30.20 -9.32 -5.51
N ALA A 126 29.83 -8.27 -4.75
CA ALA A 126 30.77 -7.28 -4.26
C ALA A 126 31.83 -7.87 -3.31
N ARG A 127 31.44 -8.84 -2.46
CA ARG A 127 32.39 -9.57 -1.59
C ARG A 127 33.37 -10.41 -2.40
N CYS A 128 32.88 -11.19 -3.37
CA CYS A 128 33.71 -12.05 -4.21
C CYS A 128 34.69 -11.25 -5.08
N SER A 129 34.29 -10.08 -5.58
CA SER A 129 35.17 -9.18 -6.35
C SER A 129 36.33 -8.60 -5.55
N LEU A 130 36.25 -8.55 -4.22
CA LEU A 130 37.38 -8.17 -3.35
C LEU A 130 38.41 -9.30 -3.21
N THR A 131 38.02 -10.56 -3.48
CA THR A 131 38.86 -11.75 -3.31
C THR A 131 39.42 -12.33 -4.61
N ALA A 132 38.84 -12.02 -5.77
CA ALA A 132 39.23 -12.56 -7.06
C ALA A 132 39.93 -11.51 -7.93
N SER A 133 41.19 -11.78 -8.31
CA SER A 133 42.01 -10.99 -9.24
C SER A 133 41.57 -11.11 -10.72
N ASP A 134 40.40 -11.67 -11.02
CA ASP A 134 39.96 -11.93 -12.40
C ASP A 134 38.87 -10.96 -12.81
N LYS A 135 39.29 -9.79 -13.33
CA LYS A 135 38.39 -8.87 -14.03
C LYS A 135 38.16 -9.35 -15.46
N ILE A 136 36.95 -9.81 -15.75
CA ILE A 136 36.43 -9.86 -17.12
C ILE A 136 36.20 -8.40 -17.55
N SER A 137 37.02 -7.95 -18.49
CA SER A 137 36.98 -6.63 -19.09
C SER A 137 35.60 -6.32 -19.69
N LEU A 138 34.94 -5.30 -19.15
CA LEU A 138 33.86 -4.59 -19.85
C LEU A 138 34.49 -3.56 -20.81
N GLU A 139 33.80 -3.33 -21.93
CA GLU A 139 34.19 -2.58 -23.15
C GLU A 139 34.86 -1.20 -22.95
N PRO A 140 35.50 -0.62 -24.01
CA PRO A 140 36.52 0.42 -23.89
C PRO A 140 36.06 1.69 -23.16
N PRO A 141 37.00 2.47 -22.60
CA PRO A 141 36.68 3.65 -21.81
C PRO A 141 35.82 4.62 -22.61
N LEU A 142 34.66 4.96 -22.06
CA LEU A 142 33.77 5.99 -22.60
C LEU A 142 34.57 7.29 -22.75
N SER A 143 34.83 7.69 -24.00
CA SER A 143 35.40 8.99 -24.31
C SER A 143 34.32 10.06 -24.09
N GLY A 144 34.22 10.57 -22.85
CA GLY A 144 33.29 11.65 -22.47
C GLY A 144 32.94 11.64 -20.98
N SER A 145 32.72 12.82 -20.41
CA SER A 145 32.19 12.97 -19.04
C SER A 145 30.77 12.43 -18.97
N LEU A 146 30.52 11.43 -18.12
CA LEU A 146 29.19 10.90 -17.87
C LEU A 146 28.46 11.83 -16.89
N GLN A 147 27.30 12.34 -17.29
CA GLN A 147 26.43 13.15 -16.41
C GLN A 147 25.14 12.39 -16.11
N LEU A 148 24.97 11.97 -14.85
CA LEU A 148 23.70 11.44 -14.33
C LEU A 148 22.88 12.61 -13.78
N LYS A 149 22.01 13.18 -14.62
CA LYS A 149 21.14 14.32 -14.32
C LYS A 149 19.73 14.10 -14.86
N GLY A 150 18.79 14.96 -14.48
CA GLY A 150 17.40 14.90 -14.95
C GLY A 150 16.54 13.97 -14.11
N SER A 151 15.44 13.47 -14.66
CA SER A 151 14.48 12.64 -13.91
C SER A 151 15.06 11.27 -13.50
N ARG A 152 14.48 10.65 -12.46
CA ARG A 152 14.83 9.29 -12.03
C ARG A 152 14.78 8.30 -13.19
N ASP A 153 13.72 8.35 -14.00
CA ASP A 153 13.60 7.48 -15.17
C ASP A 153 14.69 7.71 -16.20
N HIS A 154 15.10 8.97 -16.40
CA HIS A 154 16.20 9.30 -17.31
C HIS A 154 17.54 8.74 -16.81
N GLN A 155 17.87 8.96 -15.53
CA GLN A 155 19.08 8.43 -14.89
C GLN A 155 19.16 6.91 -15.05
N ILE A 156 18.08 6.19 -14.74
CA ILE A 156 18.05 4.72 -14.82
C ILE A 156 18.08 4.23 -16.27
N SER A 157 17.44 4.95 -17.21
CA SER A 157 17.50 4.64 -18.64
C SER A 157 18.91 4.80 -19.22
N GLN A 158 19.65 5.83 -18.77
CA GLN A 158 21.05 6.02 -19.13
C GLN A 158 21.90 4.85 -18.63
N ILE A 159 21.77 4.49 -17.34
CA ILE A 159 22.47 3.34 -16.75
C ILE A 159 22.15 2.06 -17.54
N GLY A 160 20.87 1.79 -17.80
CA GLY A 160 20.44 0.61 -18.55
C GLY A 160 20.98 0.57 -19.99
N THR A 161 21.25 1.72 -20.61
CA THR A 161 21.89 1.81 -21.93
C THR A 161 23.38 1.48 -21.86
N LEU A 162 24.06 1.89 -20.78
CA LEU A 162 25.47 1.61 -20.56
C LEU A 162 25.74 0.18 -20.11
N THR A 163 24.78 -0.46 -19.43
CA THR A 163 24.93 -1.80 -18.84
C THR A 163 24.14 -2.89 -19.58
N ARG A 164 23.78 -2.66 -20.85
CA ARG A 164 22.93 -3.55 -21.67
C ARG A 164 23.36 -5.02 -21.70
N LYS A 165 24.65 -5.31 -21.54
CA LYS A 165 25.18 -6.69 -21.60
C LYS A 165 25.19 -7.38 -20.23
N ASP A 166 25.11 -6.63 -19.13
CA ASP A 166 25.17 -7.18 -17.78
C ASP A 166 23.79 -7.64 -17.30
N ASN A 167 23.68 -8.94 -17.02
CA ASN A 167 22.44 -9.57 -16.57
C ASN A 167 22.00 -9.08 -15.17
N ARG A 168 22.92 -8.63 -14.31
CA ARG A 168 22.59 -8.05 -12.99
C ARG A 168 21.71 -6.82 -13.14
N TYR A 169 22.12 -5.89 -14.03
CA TYR A 169 21.36 -4.67 -14.32
C TYR A 169 20.02 -4.96 -15.01
N LYS A 170 19.98 -5.92 -15.95
CA LYS A 170 18.71 -6.33 -16.57
C LYS A 170 17.68 -6.81 -15.56
N ARG A 171 18.11 -7.58 -14.55
CA ARG A 171 17.22 -8.10 -13.49
C ARG A 171 16.66 -6.97 -12.64
N ILE A 172 17.50 -6.09 -12.10
CA ILE A 172 17.05 -5.01 -11.22
C ILE A 172 16.24 -3.93 -11.97
N ILE A 173 16.61 -3.56 -13.20
CA ILE A 173 15.81 -2.65 -14.03
C ILE A 173 14.48 -3.31 -14.46
N GLY A 174 14.48 -4.63 -14.64
CA GLY A 174 13.27 -5.42 -14.83
C GLY A 174 12.33 -5.35 -13.61
N LEU A 175 12.88 -5.50 -12.40
CA LEU A 175 12.13 -5.37 -11.15
C LEU A 175 11.59 -3.93 -10.98
N ARG A 176 12.41 -2.91 -11.24
CA ARG A 176 11.98 -1.51 -11.19
C ARG A 176 10.75 -1.24 -12.06
N ARG A 177 10.71 -1.80 -13.28
CA ARG A 177 9.54 -1.69 -14.17
C ARG A 177 8.29 -2.38 -13.58
N GLN A 178 8.46 -3.53 -12.94
CA GLN A 178 7.36 -4.22 -12.24
C GLN A 178 6.85 -3.38 -11.07
N ILE A 179 7.74 -2.81 -10.26
CA ILE A 179 7.39 -1.92 -9.14
C ILE A 179 6.65 -0.68 -9.64
N ASN A 180 7.13 -0.02 -10.70
CA ASN A 180 6.46 1.16 -11.24
C ASN A 180 5.07 0.81 -11.80
N LYS A 181 4.92 -0.33 -12.50
CA LYS A 181 3.60 -0.81 -12.95
C LYS A 181 2.66 -1.02 -11.77
N PHE A 182 3.13 -1.67 -10.71
CA PHE A 182 2.34 -1.89 -9.49
C PHE A 182 1.95 -0.56 -8.84
N LEU A 183 2.88 0.40 -8.73
CA LEU A 183 2.63 1.74 -8.19
C LEU A 183 1.50 2.47 -8.95
N GLN A 184 1.46 2.36 -10.28
CA GLN A 184 0.35 2.92 -11.07
C GLN A 184 -0.98 2.25 -10.75
N GLN A 185 -1.00 0.94 -10.55
CA GLN A 185 -2.22 0.19 -10.23
C GLN A 185 -2.76 0.46 -8.82
N VAL A 186 -1.88 0.80 -7.87
CA VAL A 186 -2.29 1.12 -6.48
C VAL A 186 -2.52 2.62 -6.24
N ASN A 187 -2.34 3.46 -7.26
CA ASN A 187 -2.58 4.88 -7.19
C ASN A 187 -4.03 5.15 -6.72
N GLU A 188 -4.21 6.17 -5.87
CA GLU A 188 -5.49 6.52 -5.23
C GLU A 188 -6.63 6.69 -6.25
N LYS A 189 -6.33 7.24 -7.44
CA LYS A 189 -7.31 7.39 -8.53
C LYS A 189 -7.76 6.07 -9.14
N GLU A 190 -6.91 5.06 -9.10
CA GLU A 190 -7.19 3.73 -9.66
C GLU A 190 -7.94 2.81 -8.68
N GLN A 191 -8.04 3.23 -7.41
CA GLN A 191 -8.78 2.48 -6.40
C GLN A 191 -10.29 2.54 -6.63
N PRO A 192 -11.07 1.54 -6.16
CA PRO A 192 -12.52 1.49 -6.37
C PRO A 192 -13.25 2.78 -5.99
N PHE A 193 -12.91 3.37 -4.83
CA PHE A 193 -13.47 4.65 -4.39
C PHE A 193 -13.00 5.82 -5.25
N GLY A 194 -11.70 5.90 -5.58
CA GLY A 194 -11.13 6.96 -6.41
C GLY A 194 -11.80 7.02 -7.79
N ARG A 195 -11.96 5.88 -8.45
CA ARG A 195 -12.63 5.80 -9.75
C ARG A 195 -14.08 6.27 -9.71
N ILE A 196 -14.82 5.88 -8.67
CA ILE A 196 -16.22 6.29 -8.52
C ILE A 196 -16.29 7.79 -8.22
N TYR A 197 -15.40 8.30 -7.38
CA TYR A 197 -15.30 9.72 -7.10
C TYR A 197 -15.04 10.52 -8.38
N ASP A 198 -14.08 10.10 -9.20
CA ASP A 198 -13.76 10.75 -10.47
C ASP A 198 -14.94 10.72 -11.45
N LEU A 199 -15.65 9.58 -11.57
CA LEU A 199 -16.87 9.47 -12.37
C LEU A 199 -17.98 10.42 -11.89
N VAL A 200 -18.13 10.57 -10.57
CA VAL A 200 -19.12 11.49 -10.01
C VAL A 200 -18.70 12.94 -10.26
N GLN A 201 -17.42 13.28 -10.10
CA GLN A 201 -16.91 14.62 -10.39
C GLN A 201 -17.08 14.99 -11.86
N ASP A 202 -16.82 14.06 -12.77
CA ASP A 202 -17.05 14.23 -14.21
C ASP A 202 -18.53 14.47 -14.51
N ALA A 203 -19.42 13.66 -13.93
CA ALA A 203 -20.86 13.85 -14.04
C ALA A 203 -21.32 15.21 -13.49
N ARG A 204 -20.71 15.74 -12.43
CA ARG A 204 -21.02 17.09 -11.92
C ARG A 204 -20.65 18.17 -12.91
N ARG A 205 -19.43 18.11 -13.45
CA ARG A 205 -18.91 19.07 -14.44
C ARG A 205 -19.79 19.11 -15.69
N HIS A 206 -20.30 17.95 -16.12
CA HIS A 206 -21.09 17.85 -17.35
C HIS A 206 -22.60 17.97 -17.16
N ARG A 207 -23.15 17.67 -15.98
CA ARG A 207 -24.61 17.60 -15.75
C ARG A 207 -25.15 18.60 -14.73
N GLY A 208 -24.33 19.52 -14.21
CA GLY A 208 -24.77 20.60 -13.32
C GLY A 208 -25.28 20.14 -11.95
N ILE A 209 -24.88 18.94 -11.50
CA ILE A 209 -25.30 18.39 -10.20
C ILE A 209 -24.45 19.04 -9.11
N ASN A 210 -25.05 19.91 -8.29
CA ASN A 210 -24.38 20.56 -7.16
C ASN A 210 -24.71 19.85 -5.85
N ILE A 211 -23.93 18.83 -5.53
CA ILE A 211 -23.98 18.12 -4.24
C ILE A 211 -22.65 18.41 -3.54
N ASP A 212 -22.61 18.54 -2.22
CA ASP A 212 -21.32 18.59 -1.52
C ASP A 212 -20.78 17.15 -1.34
N LEU A 213 -19.58 16.88 -1.84
CA LEU A 213 -18.89 15.61 -1.60
C LEU A 213 -17.68 15.94 -0.74
N HIS A 214 -17.81 15.77 0.57
CA HIS A 214 -16.63 15.66 1.41
C HIS A 214 -15.77 14.52 0.87
N SER A 215 -14.53 14.83 0.50
CA SER A 215 -13.52 13.82 0.22
C SER A 215 -13.29 13.06 1.53
N LYS A 216 -13.98 11.95 1.74
CA LYS A 216 -13.61 11.01 2.80
C LYS A 216 -12.33 10.32 2.36
N VAL A 217 -11.22 11.03 2.58
CA VAL A 217 -9.84 10.62 2.31
C VAL A 217 -9.49 9.34 3.10
N ASP A 218 -10.20 9.11 4.21
CA ASP A 218 -10.04 7.95 5.11
C ASP A 218 -10.44 6.61 4.48
N VAL A 219 -11.14 6.62 3.33
CA VAL A 219 -11.56 5.38 2.66
C VAL A 219 -10.49 4.83 1.71
N LEU A 220 -9.56 5.70 1.29
CA LEU A 220 -8.52 5.34 0.33
C LEU A 220 -7.41 4.54 1.01
N GLN A 221 -6.97 3.49 0.34
CA GLN A 221 -5.93 2.59 0.83
C GLN A 221 -4.56 3.13 0.44
N VAL A 222 -3.97 3.91 1.33
CA VAL A 222 -2.74 4.67 1.00
C VAL A 222 -1.47 3.87 1.24
N ARG A 223 -1.54 2.86 2.13
CA ARG A 223 -0.37 2.09 2.58
C ARG A 223 0.42 1.47 1.43
N ASN A 224 -0.24 0.70 0.55
CA ASN A 224 0.46 -0.01 -0.53
C ASN A 224 1.09 0.95 -1.55
N ARG A 225 0.52 2.15 -1.71
CA ARG A 225 1.10 3.20 -2.56
C ARG A 225 2.38 3.78 -1.93
N LEU A 226 2.38 4.07 -0.64
CA LEU A 226 3.57 4.52 0.11
C LEU A 226 4.65 3.44 0.15
N LEU A 227 4.28 2.19 0.43
CA LEU A 227 5.19 1.05 0.41
C LEU A 227 5.82 0.83 -0.97
N ALA A 228 5.03 0.89 -2.04
CA ALA A 228 5.54 0.80 -3.41
C ALA A 228 6.46 1.97 -3.77
N THR A 229 6.16 3.17 -3.28
CA THR A 229 7.01 4.36 -3.47
C THR A 229 8.37 4.20 -2.77
N ALA A 230 8.36 3.77 -1.50
CA ALA A 230 9.59 3.47 -0.76
C ALA A 230 10.40 2.35 -1.43
N LEU A 231 9.74 1.28 -1.91
CA LEU A 231 10.39 0.19 -2.62
C LEU A 231 10.99 0.64 -3.96
N LEU A 232 10.33 1.56 -4.68
CA LEU A 232 10.86 2.14 -5.91
C LEU A 232 12.09 2.99 -5.63
N ILE A 233 12.06 3.82 -4.58
CA ILE A 233 13.22 4.62 -4.13
C ILE A 233 14.39 3.71 -3.76
N ARG A 234 14.14 2.64 -3.00
CA ARG A 234 15.12 1.60 -2.66
C ARG A 234 15.74 0.99 -3.92
N CYS A 235 14.92 0.61 -4.90
CA CYS A 235 15.38 0.05 -6.16
C CYS A 235 16.25 1.04 -6.95
N ASP A 236 15.83 2.31 -7.04
CA ASP A 236 16.59 3.38 -7.71
C ASP A 236 17.96 3.58 -7.03
N TYR A 237 17.97 3.64 -5.70
CA TYR A 237 19.18 3.75 -4.90
C TYR A 237 20.13 2.58 -5.15
N THR A 238 19.63 1.34 -5.11
CA THR A 238 20.45 0.14 -5.35
C THR A 238 21.07 0.14 -6.74
N ILE A 239 20.31 0.51 -7.78
CA ILE A 239 20.84 0.62 -9.16
C ILE A 239 21.97 1.64 -9.22
N LEU A 240 21.76 2.83 -8.63
CA LEU A 240 22.74 3.91 -8.61
C LEU A 240 23.99 3.51 -7.83
N LEU A 241 23.82 2.93 -6.64
CA LEU A 241 24.92 2.45 -5.80
C LEU A 241 25.78 1.40 -6.52
N THR A 242 25.16 0.37 -7.11
CA THR A 242 25.90 -0.67 -7.84
C THR A 242 26.64 -0.08 -9.03
N PHE A 243 26.00 0.78 -9.81
CA PHE A 243 26.62 1.42 -10.97
C PHE A 243 27.83 2.28 -10.60
N LEU A 244 27.70 3.11 -9.56
CA LEU A 244 28.78 3.98 -9.12
C LEU A 244 29.94 3.19 -8.50
N ASN A 245 29.64 2.11 -7.77
CA ASN A 245 30.68 1.23 -7.21
C ASN A 245 31.45 0.47 -8.30
N ASP A 246 30.77 -0.07 -9.31
CA ASP A 246 31.42 -0.76 -10.43
C ASP A 246 32.42 0.19 -11.15
N ARG A 247 32.06 1.48 -11.29
CA ARG A 247 32.92 2.50 -11.93
C ARG A 247 34.06 3.01 -11.05
N LYS A 248 33.89 3.07 -9.73
CA LYS A 248 34.99 3.40 -8.79
C LYS A 248 36.13 2.38 -8.86
N GLY A 249 35.84 1.13 -9.23
CA GLY A 249 36.85 0.09 -9.42
C GLY A 249 37.67 0.21 -10.72
N GLU A 250 37.30 1.09 -11.65
CA GLU A 250 37.91 1.25 -12.98
C GLU A 250 38.91 2.42 -13.08
N THR A 251 39.14 3.17 -11.99
CA THR A 251 40.05 4.33 -11.98
C THR A 251 41.54 3.93 -12.06
N SER A 252 41.99 3.63 -13.27
CA SER A 252 43.39 3.78 -13.69
C SER A 252 43.51 5.06 -14.52
N ALA A 253 44.29 6.05 -14.04
CA ALA A 253 44.91 7.24 -14.67
C ALA A 253 44.19 8.10 -15.75
N SER A 254 43.08 7.69 -16.38
CA SER A 254 42.41 8.42 -17.47
C SER A 254 40.88 8.36 -17.40
N SER A 255 40.30 8.09 -16.23
CA SER A 255 38.86 7.87 -16.11
C SER A 255 38.04 9.16 -16.18
N SER A 256 37.01 9.13 -17.02
CA SER A 256 36.02 10.18 -17.24
C SER A 256 35.38 10.65 -15.93
N ARG A 257 35.43 11.96 -15.65
CA ARG A 257 34.80 12.57 -14.47
C ARG A 257 33.29 12.32 -14.52
N ILE A 258 32.78 11.45 -13.65
CA ILE A 258 31.35 11.21 -13.48
C ILE A 258 30.79 12.37 -12.67
N GLN A 259 29.86 13.12 -13.25
CA GLN A 259 29.10 14.13 -12.52
C GLN A 259 27.72 13.54 -12.20
N VAL A 260 27.37 13.51 -10.92
CA VAL A 260 26.08 13.01 -10.44
C VAL A 260 25.34 14.16 -9.78
N ASP A 261 24.06 14.30 -10.12
CA ASP A 261 23.10 15.18 -9.44
C ASP A 261 21.94 14.33 -8.94
N LEU A 262 21.85 14.16 -7.62
CA LEU A 262 20.79 13.39 -6.97
C LEU A 262 19.76 14.26 -6.26
N SER A 263 19.70 15.56 -6.59
CA SER A 263 18.72 16.50 -6.03
C SER A 263 17.28 16.05 -6.26
N ILE A 264 16.95 15.55 -7.45
CA ILE A 264 15.61 15.03 -7.74
C ILE A 264 15.28 13.78 -6.91
N ASN A 265 16.27 12.90 -6.68
CA ASN A 265 16.08 11.68 -5.90
C ASN A 265 15.78 12.03 -4.45
N ARG A 266 16.50 13.01 -3.89
CA ARG A 266 16.23 13.58 -2.56
C ARG A 266 14.87 14.25 -2.49
N LYS A 267 14.47 15.01 -3.51
CA LYS A 267 13.14 15.63 -3.57
C LYS A 267 12.01 14.59 -3.56
N GLU A 268 12.20 13.44 -4.19
CA GLU A 268 11.23 12.34 -4.15
C GLU A 268 11.14 11.69 -2.77
N CYS A 269 12.25 11.63 -2.02
CA CYS A 269 12.22 11.27 -0.60
C CYS A 269 11.44 12.31 0.22
N GLU A 270 11.61 13.62 -0.05
CA GLU A 270 10.84 14.69 0.60
C GLU A 270 9.34 14.57 0.32
N ASN A 271 8.95 14.25 -0.91
CA ASN A 271 7.56 13.97 -1.24
C ASN A 271 7.01 12.77 -0.44
N LEU A 272 7.80 11.68 -0.31
CA LEU A 272 7.42 10.53 0.50
C LEU A 272 7.25 10.91 1.98
N MET A 273 8.12 11.77 2.53
CA MET A 273 8.05 12.23 3.92
C MET A 273 6.75 13.00 4.17
N VAL A 274 6.48 14.05 3.38
CA VAL A 274 5.26 14.87 3.50
C VAL A 274 4.00 14.00 3.41
N GLU A 275 4.00 13.07 2.48
CA GLU A 275 2.86 12.19 2.28
C GLU A 275 2.68 11.20 3.42
N SER A 276 3.77 10.63 3.94
CA SER A 276 3.73 9.69 5.07
C SER A 276 3.28 10.39 6.36
N GLU A 277 3.69 11.64 6.58
CA GLU A 277 3.26 12.45 7.72
C GLU A 277 1.76 12.73 7.69
N SER A 278 1.25 13.16 6.52
CA SER A 278 -0.18 13.44 6.34
C SER A 278 -1.09 12.21 6.53
N ARG A 279 -0.51 11.00 6.54
CA ARG A 279 -1.21 9.71 6.65
C ARG A 279 -0.84 8.93 7.90
N THR A 280 -0.07 9.54 8.81
CA THR A 280 0.36 8.94 10.08
C THR A 280 1.07 7.60 9.87
N GLN A 281 2.02 7.55 8.93
CA GLN A 281 2.82 6.36 8.60
C GLN A 281 4.30 6.56 8.99
N PRO A 282 4.66 6.48 10.29
CA PRO A 282 6.02 6.77 10.77
C PRO A 282 7.10 5.90 10.13
N GLY A 283 6.85 4.61 9.89
CA GLY A 283 7.83 3.72 9.23
C GLY A 283 8.20 4.19 7.81
N ASN A 284 7.23 4.64 7.02
CA ASN A 284 7.49 5.18 5.67
C ASN A 284 8.15 6.56 5.71
N TYR A 285 7.84 7.37 6.74
CA TYR A 285 8.50 8.65 6.97
C TYR A 285 10.00 8.45 7.22
N VAL A 286 10.36 7.51 8.11
CA VAL A 286 11.75 7.17 8.43
C VAL A 286 12.49 6.61 7.20
N GLU A 287 11.85 5.79 6.37
CA GLU A 287 12.45 5.36 5.08
C GLU A 287 12.79 6.56 4.18
N GLY A 288 11.92 7.56 4.14
CA GLY A 288 12.17 8.82 3.43
C GLY A 288 13.43 9.53 3.92
N LEU A 289 13.58 9.69 5.25
CA LEU A 289 14.77 10.28 5.88
C LEU A 289 16.04 9.49 5.54
N LEU A 290 15.99 8.16 5.70
CA LEU A 290 17.11 7.26 5.44
C LEU A 290 17.58 7.33 3.98
N TYR A 291 16.67 7.22 3.00
CA TYR A 291 17.06 7.29 1.59
C TYR A 291 17.52 8.67 1.16
N TRP A 292 16.97 9.74 1.74
CA TRP A 292 17.46 11.10 1.49
C TRP A 292 18.94 11.22 1.88
N ALA A 293 19.28 10.76 3.09
CA ALA A 293 20.64 10.74 3.59
C ALA A 293 21.56 9.82 2.78
N ARG A 294 21.07 8.63 2.39
CA ARG A 294 21.82 7.69 1.53
C ARG A 294 22.14 8.29 0.15
N PHE A 295 21.21 9.01 -0.49
CA PHE A 295 21.48 9.69 -1.75
C PHE A 295 22.50 10.82 -1.61
N LEU A 296 22.44 11.60 -0.52
CA LEU A 296 23.46 12.61 -0.24
C LEU A 296 24.83 11.96 -0.06
N ALA A 297 24.91 10.86 0.66
CA ALA A 297 26.15 10.14 0.92
C ALA A 297 26.77 9.63 -0.41
N LEU A 298 25.96 9.08 -1.31
CA LEU A 298 26.37 8.71 -2.66
C LEU A 298 26.95 9.89 -3.46
N GLU A 299 26.23 11.01 -3.51
CA GLU A 299 26.64 12.21 -4.26
C GLU A 299 27.94 12.81 -3.72
N ARG A 300 28.06 12.93 -2.39
CA ARG A 300 29.27 13.43 -1.72
C ARG A 300 30.52 12.64 -2.07
N SER A 301 30.37 11.34 -2.29
CA SER A 301 31.52 10.48 -2.60
C SER A 301 32.15 10.73 -3.97
N LEU A 302 31.51 11.56 -4.81
CA LEU A 302 31.91 11.88 -6.17
C LEU A 302 32.09 13.38 -6.41
N ALA A 303 31.60 14.22 -5.48
CA ALA A 303 31.65 15.67 -5.57
C ALA A 303 32.76 16.25 -4.67
N GLU A 304 33.42 17.31 -5.14
CA GLU A 304 34.34 18.08 -4.31
C GLU A 304 33.57 18.81 -3.19
N PRO A 305 34.11 18.89 -1.97
CA PRO A 305 33.43 19.57 -0.87
C PRO A 305 33.24 21.06 -1.17
N GLY A 306 31.98 21.50 -1.20
CA GLY A 306 31.57 22.90 -1.35
C GLY A 306 30.54 23.31 -0.30
N SER A 307 30.27 24.62 -0.14
CA SER A 307 29.42 25.12 0.95
C SER A 307 27.98 24.57 0.93
N GLU A 308 27.43 24.32 -0.26
CA GLU A 308 26.11 23.72 -0.44
C GLU A 308 26.07 22.28 0.07
N LEU A 309 27.14 21.51 -0.17
CA LEU A 309 27.26 20.14 0.33
C LEU A 309 27.37 20.11 1.86
N THR A 310 28.05 21.10 2.46
CA THR A 310 28.11 21.24 3.92
C THR A 310 26.72 21.48 4.53
N GLN A 311 25.94 22.40 3.95
CA GLN A 311 24.56 22.65 4.40
C GLN A 311 23.67 21.40 4.28
N LEU A 312 23.80 20.68 3.17
CA LEU A 312 23.08 19.42 2.97
C LEU A 312 23.49 18.35 3.99
N LEU A 313 24.75 18.30 4.40
CA LEU A 313 25.22 17.36 5.41
C LEU A 313 24.65 17.66 6.80
N ASP A 314 24.56 18.93 7.17
CA ASP A 314 23.94 19.31 8.44
C ASP A 314 22.46 18.96 8.44
N LYS A 315 21.75 19.25 7.33
CA LYS A 315 20.37 18.79 7.11
C LYS A 315 20.23 17.26 7.19
N ALA A 316 21.19 16.51 6.65
CA ALA A 316 21.18 15.04 6.74
C ALA A 316 21.27 14.55 8.18
N ARG A 317 22.12 15.19 9.00
CA ARG A 317 22.27 14.85 10.42
C ARG A 317 21.01 15.16 11.21
N GLU A 318 20.37 16.29 10.94
CA GLU A 318 19.06 16.62 11.51
C GLU A 318 18.00 15.58 11.16
N TYR A 319 17.98 15.12 9.91
CA TYR A 319 17.06 14.06 9.47
C TYR A 319 17.34 12.70 10.13
N LEU A 320 18.60 12.32 10.35
CA LEU A 320 18.93 11.08 11.04
C LEU A 320 18.62 11.17 12.55
N GLN A 321 18.81 12.34 13.16
CA GLN A 321 18.38 12.58 14.54
C GLN A 321 16.85 12.46 14.68
N LEU A 322 16.09 13.07 13.78
CA LEU A 322 14.63 12.93 13.73
C LEU A 322 14.20 11.47 13.49
N ALA A 323 14.95 10.73 12.64
CA ALA A 323 14.69 9.31 12.42
C ALA A 323 14.83 8.50 13.72
N HIS A 324 15.84 8.78 14.55
CA HIS A 324 16.01 8.16 15.87
C HIS A 324 14.82 8.47 16.78
N GLU A 325 14.41 9.74 16.87
CA GLU A 325 13.29 10.17 17.72
C GLU A 325 11.99 9.44 17.34
N ILE A 326 11.69 9.34 16.04
CA ILE A 326 10.51 8.61 15.56
C ILE A 326 10.64 7.10 15.82
N CYS A 327 11.85 6.55 15.74
CA CYS A 327 12.08 5.14 16.06
C CYS A 327 11.80 4.83 17.54
N ASP A 328 12.20 5.73 18.44
CA ASP A 328 11.96 5.62 19.88
C ASP A 328 10.48 5.85 20.24
N GLU A 329 9.79 6.75 19.55
CA GLU A 329 8.38 7.04 19.77
C GLU A 329 7.46 5.91 19.23
N TYR A 330 7.82 5.28 18.10
CA TYR A 330 6.99 4.29 17.40
C TYR A 330 7.68 2.93 17.18
N PRO A 331 8.24 2.27 18.22
CA PRO A 331 9.10 1.10 18.06
C PRO A 331 8.40 -0.09 17.35
N GLY A 332 7.08 -0.21 17.46
CA GLY A 332 6.31 -1.24 16.76
C GLY A 332 6.19 -1.03 15.24
N GLN A 333 6.25 0.22 14.76
CA GLN A 333 6.14 0.55 13.32
C GLN A 333 7.51 0.76 12.66
N THR A 334 8.55 1.00 13.45
CA THR A 334 9.92 1.29 13.02
C THR A 334 10.91 0.19 13.41
N ALA A 335 10.40 -1.01 13.74
CA ALA A 335 11.19 -2.15 14.19
C ALA A 335 12.44 -2.37 13.29
N GLY A 336 13.62 -2.32 13.93
CA GLY A 336 14.93 -2.58 13.33
C GLY A 336 15.46 -1.43 12.47
N MET A 337 14.71 -0.33 12.32
CA MET A 337 15.16 0.85 11.57
C MET A 337 16.24 1.62 12.31
N GLY A 338 16.32 1.55 13.64
CA GLY A 338 17.40 2.17 14.42
C GLY A 338 18.79 1.72 13.96
N ASN A 339 18.97 0.42 13.72
CA ASN A 339 20.21 -0.11 13.14
C ASN A 339 20.49 0.49 11.75
N GLU A 340 19.45 0.68 10.93
CA GLU A 340 19.63 1.31 9.61
C GLU A 340 20.05 2.78 9.72
N VAL A 341 19.57 3.52 10.73
CA VAL A 341 19.98 4.92 10.98
C VAL A 341 21.47 4.98 11.30
N GLU A 342 21.94 4.17 12.25
CA GLU A 342 23.36 4.11 12.63
C GLU A 342 24.28 3.77 11.44
N GLU A 343 23.84 2.86 10.56
CA GLU A 343 24.60 2.49 9.37
C GLU A 343 24.68 3.65 8.36
N VAL A 344 23.60 4.42 8.19
CA VAL A 344 23.61 5.60 7.31
C VAL A 344 24.46 6.73 7.90
N GLU A 345 24.49 6.91 9.23
CA GLU A 345 25.40 7.84 9.89
C GLU A 345 26.87 7.48 9.63
N LYS A 346 27.23 6.19 9.74
CA LYS A 346 28.57 5.69 9.39
C LYS A 346 28.89 6.00 7.93
N MET A 347 27.96 5.76 7.00
CA MET A 347 28.15 6.07 5.57
C MET A 347 28.42 7.55 5.32
N LEU A 348 27.72 8.47 6.03
CA LEU A 348 27.96 9.91 5.91
C LEU A 348 29.31 10.36 6.48
N ARG A 349 29.83 9.65 7.48
CA ARG A 349 31.12 9.94 8.12
C ARG A 349 32.30 9.38 7.32
N ASP A 350 32.25 8.10 7.00
CA ASP A 350 33.41 7.34 6.52
C ASP A 350 33.55 7.36 5.00
N SER A 351 32.53 7.85 4.27
CA SER A 351 32.49 7.87 2.81
C SER A 351 32.71 6.49 2.16
N THR A 352 32.46 5.42 2.92
CA THR A 352 32.47 4.02 2.50
C THR A 352 31.04 3.52 2.40
N PHE A 353 30.71 2.85 1.29
CA PHE A 353 29.34 2.44 0.99
C PHE A 353 29.30 0.96 0.65
N TYR A 354 28.56 0.20 1.45
CA TYR A 354 28.16 -1.16 1.15
C TYR A 354 26.68 -1.19 0.76
N MET A 355 26.29 -2.27 0.10
CA MET A 355 24.88 -2.54 -0.17
C MET A 355 24.12 -2.64 1.16
N PRO A 356 23.11 -1.78 1.44
CA PRO A 356 22.40 -1.79 2.71
C PRO A 356 21.86 -3.19 2.99
N VAL A 357 22.00 -3.69 4.21
CA VAL A 357 21.45 -4.99 4.62
C VAL A 357 19.95 -4.80 4.81
N SER A 358 19.16 -5.71 4.22
CA SER A 358 17.73 -5.71 4.51
C SER A 358 17.54 -6.01 5.99
N ASN A 359 16.88 -5.10 6.71
CA ASN A 359 16.51 -5.31 8.09
C ASN A 359 15.76 -6.66 8.23
N GLU A 360 16.29 -7.53 9.10
CA GLU A 360 15.79 -8.89 9.34
C GLU A 360 14.36 -8.86 9.87
N GLU A 361 14.02 -7.87 10.70
CA GLU A 361 12.67 -7.69 11.25
C GLU A 361 11.68 -7.29 10.16
N LYS A 362 12.06 -6.37 9.26
CA LYS A 362 11.24 -6.06 8.07
C LYS A 362 11.07 -7.29 7.17
N ALA A 363 12.12 -8.09 7.00
CA ALA A 363 12.04 -9.32 6.21
C ALA A 363 11.10 -10.34 6.86
N ALA A 364 11.13 -10.48 8.19
CA ALA A 364 10.22 -11.33 8.95
C ALA A 364 8.76 -10.84 8.82
N VAL A 365 8.52 -9.53 8.89
CA VAL A 365 7.19 -8.94 8.68
C VAL A 365 6.66 -9.30 7.28
N TYR A 366 7.46 -9.13 6.23
CA TYR A 366 7.02 -9.48 4.88
C TYR A 366 6.86 -10.99 4.67
N ALA A 367 7.66 -11.82 5.34
CA ALA A 367 7.51 -13.27 5.32
C ALA A 367 6.24 -13.73 6.04
N ALA A 368 5.91 -13.13 7.19
CA ALA A 368 4.66 -13.36 7.91
C ALA A 368 3.45 -12.93 7.06
N MET A 369 3.52 -11.76 6.43
CA MET A 369 2.50 -11.33 5.46
C MET A 369 2.39 -12.31 4.27
N ALA A 370 3.51 -12.85 3.77
CA ALA A 370 3.49 -13.85 2.71
C ALA A 370 2.81 -15.16 3.13
N HIS A 371 3.00 -15.57 4.38
CA HIS A 371 2.39 -16.76 4.94
C HIS A 371 0.89 -16.56 5.15
N ASP A 372 0.50 -15.48 5.82
CA ASP A 372 -0.88 -15.24 6.21
C ASP A 372 -1.82 -15.03 5.01
N PHE A 373 -1.36 -14.29 3.99
CA PHE A 373 -2.14 -14.05 2.77
C PHE A 373 -2.17 -15.25 1.82
N ARG A 374 -1.45 -16.34 2.12
CA ARG A 374 -1.49 -17.64 1.40
C ARG A 374 -2.38 -18.69 2.08
N GLY A 375 -3.21 -18.27 3.04
CA GLY A 375 -4.35 -19.07 3.53
C GLY A 375 -4.11 -19.87 4.81
N THR A 376 -3.04 -19.58 5.56
CA THR A 376 -2.81 -20.12 6.91
C THR A 376 -3.19 -19.13 8.02
N GLY A 377 -3.36 -17.84 7.68
CA GLY A 377 -3.88 -16.83 8.58
C GLY A 377 -5.41 -16.75 8.53
N HIS A 378 -6.03 -16.36 9.63
CA HIS A 378 -7.45 -16.09 9.71
C HIS A 378 -7.73 -14.60 9.53
N TRP A 379 -8.77 -14.27 8.78
CA TRP A 379 -9.07 -12.88 8.47
C TRP A 379 -9.83 -12.18 9.60
N TYR A 380 -9.45 -10.93 9.88
CA TYR A 380 -10.09 -10.04 10.84
C TYR A 380 -10.28 -8.64 10.25
N TYR A 381 -11.15 -7.86 10.87
CA TYR A 381 -11.35 -6.45 10.62
C TYR A 381 -10.96 -5.64 11.85
N CYS A 382 -10.26 -4.52 11.66
CA CYS A 382 -10.10 -3.53 12.73
C CYS A 382 -11.43 -2.80 12.98
N GLU A 383 -11.47 -1.92 13.99
CA GLU A 383 -12.65 -1.11 14.31
C GLU A 383 -13.15 -0.29 13.10
N ASN A 384 -12.22 0.17 12.27
CA ASN A 384 -12.49 0.92 11.04
C ASN A 384 -12.77 0.03 9.82
N GLY A 385 -12.84 -1.30 10.01
CA GLY A 385 -13.21 -2.25 8.96
C GLY A 385 -12.12 -2.61 7.96
N HIS A 386 -10.87 -2.23 8.20
CA HIS A 386 -9.74 -2.64 7.36
C HIS A 386 -9.41 -4.13 7.55
N PRO A 387 -9.31 -4.93 6.47
CA PRO A 387 -8.96 -6.33 6.57
C PRO A 387 -7.49 -6.51 6.93
N PHE A 388 -7.25 -7.40 7.89
CA PHE A 388 -5.93 -7.87 8.27
C PHE A 388 -6.00 -9.37 8.62
N THR A 389 -4.84 -10.01 8.79
CA THR A 389 -4.73 -11.43 9.11
C THR A 389 -4.13 -11.63 10.49
N ILE A 390 -4.52 -12.70 11.17
CA ILE A 390 -3.88 -13.20 12.38
C ILE A 390 -3.34 -14.61 12.07
N GLY A 391 -2.02 -14.78 12.22
CA GLY A 391 -1.31 -16.02 11.90
C GLY A 391 -1.44 -17.14 12.95
N GLU A 392 -0.65 -18.20 12.74
CA GLU A 392 -0.33 -19.38 13.60
C GLU A 392 -1.47 -20.15 14.28
N CYS A 393 -2.26 -19.50 15.14
CA CYS A 393 -3.39 -20.13 15.85
C CYS A 393 -4.75 -19.59 15.43
N GLY A 394 -4.78 -18.54 14.60
CA GLY A 394 -6.00 -17.93 14.11
C GLY A 394 -6.80 -17.10 15.10
N MET A 395 -6.30 -17.03 16.33
CA MET A 395 -6.94 -16.30 17.41
C MET A 395 -6.00 -15.24 17.99
N PRO A 396 -6.51 -14.08 18.43
CA PRO A 396 -5.67 -12.99 18.87
C PRO A 396 -4.98 -13.30 20.22
N MET A 397 -3.65 -13.30 20.22
CA MET A 397 -2.84 -13.53 21.43
C MET A 397 -1.96 -12.34 21.80
N GLU A 398 -1.64 -11.50 20.81
CA GLU A 398 -0.89 -10.26 20.99
C GLU A 398 -1.65 -9.08 20.36
N THR A 399 -1.42 -7.89 20.90
CA THR A 399 -1.94 -6.62 20.36
C THR A 399 -0.95 -6.00 19.40
N SER A 400 -1.45 -5.38 18.33
CA SER A 400 -0.66 -4.65 17.33
C SER A 400 -1.45 -3.44 16.82
N GLN A 401 -1.01 -2.81 15.73
CA GLN A 401 -1.68 -1.66 15.11
C GLN A 401 -2.17 -2.00 13.69
N CYS A 402 -3.33 -1.46 13.33
CA CYS A 402 -3.89 -1.65 11.99
C CYS A 402 -2.95 -1.02 10.95
N PRO A 403 -2.49 -1.78 9.95
CA PRO A 403 -1.53 -1.27 8.97
C PRO A 403 -2.08 -0.16 8.06
N GLN A 404 -3.39 0.07 8.05
CA GLN A 404 -4.02 1.10 7.20
C GLN A 404 -4.37 2.38 7.95
N CYS A 405 -4.76 2.28 9.22
CA CYS A 405 -5.29 3.42 9.98
C CYS A 405 -4.71 3.57 11.38
N GLY A 406 -3.79 2.70 11.79
CA GLY A 406 -3.14 2.77 13.10
C GLY A 406 -4.01 2.34 14.30
N SER A 407 -5.32 2.15 14.12
CA SER A 407 -6.23 1.69 15.19
C SER A 407 -5.71 0.39 15.83
N PRO A 408 -5.85 0.19 17.15
CA PRO A 408 -5.45 -1.05 17.81
C PRO A 408 -6.05 -2.29 17.12
N VAL A 409 -5.24 -3.33 16.94
CA VAL A 409 -5.68 -4.65 16.47
C VAL A 409 -5.12 -5.78 17.35
N GLY A 410 -5.58 -7.01 17.12
CA GLY A 410 -5.13 -8.18 17.88
C GLY A 410 -5.94 -8.39 19.16
N GLY A 411 -5.29 -8.88 20.22
CA GLY A 411 -5.96 -9.28 21.45
C GLY A 411 -5.09 -10.08 22.41
N HIS A 412 -5.70 -10.59 23.48
CA HIS A 412 -5.03 -11.40 24.50
C HIS A 412 -5.91 -12.59 24.87
N ASP A 413 -5.30 -13.70 25.29
CA ASP A 413 -6.02 -14.91 25.74
C ASP A 413 -7.05 -15.40 24.71
N HIS A 414 -6.69 -15.38 23.42
CA HIS A 414 -7.56 -15.71 22.28
C HIS A 414 -8.79 -14.81 22.13
N ARG A 415 -8.81 -13.64 22.77
CA ARG A 415 -9.90 -12.66 22.70
C ARG A 415 -9.42 -11.39 22.03
N ALA A 416 -10.12 -11.04 20.96
CA ALA A 416 -9.93 -9.78 20.26
C ALA A 416 -10.19 -8.59 21.20
N ILE A 417 -9.38 -7.54 21.09
CA ILE A 417 -9.68 -6.26 21.73
C ILE A 417 -10.96 -5.64 21.14
N GLY A 418 -11.57 -4.71 21.89
CA GLY A 418 -12.79 -4.03 21.47
C GLY A 418 -12.66 -3.41 20.07
N GLY A 419 -13.66 -3.62 19.22
CA GLY A 419 -13.68 -3.12 17.84
C GLY A 419 -13.10 -4.08 16.79
N VAL A 420 -12.26 -5.05 17.18
CA VAL A 420 -11.74 -6.08 16.28
C VAL A 420 -12.75 -7.23 16.13
N ARG A 421 -13.01 -7.65 14.89
CA ARG A 421 -13.97 -8.75 14.61
C ARG A 421 -13.46 -9.74 13.57
N PRO A 422 -13.81 -11.04 13.65
CA PRO A 422 -13.51 -12.00 12.60
C PRO A 422 -14.16 -11.63 11.26
N ALA A 423 -13.41 -11.75 10.17
CA ALA A 423 -13.84 -11.48 8.80
C ALA A 423 -14.28 -12.78 8.10
N THR A 424 -15.38 -13.37 8.58
CA THR A 424 -15.90 -14.65 8.06
C THR A 424 -16.25 -14.62 6.57
N ASP A 425 -16.53 -13.45 6.02
CA ASP A 425 -16.74 -13.22 4.59
C ASP A 425 -15.45 -13.37 3.78
N LEU A 426 -14.33 -12.84 4.27
CA LEU A 426 -13.02 -13.04 3.65
C LEU A 426 -12.51 -14.46 3.86
N GLU A 427 -12.78 -15.06 5.01
CA GLU A 427 -12.46 -16.47 5.27
C GLU A 427 -13.14 -17.40 4.25
N ARG A 428 -14.40 -17.14 3.87
CA ARG A 428 -15.08 -17.94 2.82
C ARG A 428 -14.55 -17.67 1.42
N GLN A 429 -14.11 -16.45 1.14
CA GLN A 429 -13.67 -16.05 -0.20
C GLN A 429 -12.19 -16.40 -0.46
N PHE A 430 -11.36 -16.35 0.58
CA PHE A 430 -9.90 -16.45 0.49
C PHE A 430 -9.31 -17.51 1.45
N GLY A 431 -10.05 -17.96 2.46
CA GLY A 431 -9.61 -19.02 3.36
C GLY A 431 -9.51 -20.34 2.61
N GLY A 432 -8.31 -20.94 2.63
CA GLY A 432 -8.03 -22.19 1.93
C GLY A 432 -7.63 -22.05 0.46
N VAL A 433 -7.46 -20.83 -0.07
CA VAL A 433 -6.82 -20.64 -1.38
C VAL A 433 -5.33 -20.93 -1.23
N ARG A 434 -4.94 -22.19 -1.40
CA ARG A 434 -3.55 -22.58 -1.67
C ARG A 434 -3.19 -22.02 -3.04
N ILE A 435 -2.28 -21.05 -3.09
CA ILE A 435 -1.63 -20.58 -4.33
C ILE A 435 -0.28 -21.25 -4.46
#